data_AF-A0A1G4GVZ2-F1
#
_entry.id   AF-A0A1G4GVZ2-F1
#
_cell.length_a   1.000
_cell.length_b   1.000
_cell.length_c   1.000
_cell.angle_alpha   90.00
_cell.angle_beta   90.00
_cell.angle_gamma   90.00
#
_symmetry.space_group_name_H-M   'P 1'
#
loop_
_entity.id
_entity.type
_entity.pdbx_description
1 polymer ?
#
loop_
_entity_poly.entity_id
_entity_poly.type
_entity_poly.pdbx_seq_one_letter_code
_entity_poly.pdbx_strand_id
1 'polypeptide(L)'
;CSRLLNSDKFYKTLDVNSPSIKKDDSHCKIISKDTHEYEKIMNVCYKVVNFLINNSEKKKKKKTISCIHCKLLNYWVYEQIKSIYDAVENTDTNVVYGYIKNIMSIIIREKYHSNDQLCHLDPQIPYDENWKAKKEFYEYCYDKDVVKISNVFTGSACTQYQNYLEQKTELYKNFEKILSDTKLNKCTYSKGEGAKCDPKVLLEELIRKKEESAKGHQDASEQNLTGGSSISFLGLPDKRTASTAASVAGVSLLGLALYR
;
A
#
# COMPACT_ATOMS: atom_id res chain seq x y z
N CYS A 1 0.83 -6.49 -23.67
CA CYS A 1 1.14 -6.11 -22.27
C CYS A 1 1.64 -4.66 -22.15
N SER A 2 1.00 -3.69 -22.82
CA SER A 2 1.57 -2.33 -22.96
C SER A 2 0.84 -1.24 -22.16
N ARG A 3 -0.19 -1.59 -21.38
CA ARG A 3 -0.92 -0.60 -20.58
C ARG A 3 -0.14 -0.24 -19.33
N LEU A 4 0.35 0.99 -19.27
CA LEU A 4 1.03 1.46 -18.09
C LEU A 4 0.06 1.50 -16.89
N LEU A 5 0.51 1.04 -15.73
CA LEU A 5 -0.24 1.15 -14.48
C LEU A 5 -0.49 2.62 -14.15
N ASN A 6 -1.54 2.90 -13.40
CA ASN A 6 -1.86 4.28 -13.03
C ASN A 6 -0.83 4.84 -12.04
N SER A 7 -0.34 4.02 -11.11
CA SER A 7 0.77 4.37 -10.22
C SER A 7 2.04 4.71 -11.00
N ASP A 8 2.42 3.89 -11.97
CA ASP A 8 3.56 4.16 -12.86
C ASP A 8 3.40 5.47 -13.64
N LYS A 9 2.19 5.73 -14.18
CA LYS A 9 1.89 7.02 -14.82
C LYS A 9 2.08 8.16 -13.84
N PHE A 10 1.57 8.02 -12.62
CA PHE A 10 1.70 9.02 -11.57
C PHE A 10 3.18 9.32 -11.27
N TYR A 11 4.02 8.30 -11.03
CA TYR A 11 5.45 8.50 -10.77
C TYR A 11 6.17 9.13 -11.96
N LYS A 12 5.87 8.69 -13.19
CA LYS A 12 6.40 9.35 -14.40
C LYS A 12 6.00 10.82 -14.47
N THR A 13 4.81 11.21 -14.00
CA THR A 13 4.46 12.64 -13.96
C THR A 13 5.32 13.43 -12.98
N LEU A 14 5.82 12.82 -11.90
CA LEU A 14 6.76 13.48 -10.98
C LEU A 14 8.11 13.72 -11.66
N ASP A 15 8.54 12.82 -12.56
CA ASP A 15 9.77 12.96 -13.34
C ASP A 15 9.63 13.90 -14.55
N VAL A 16 8.48 13.85 -15.24
CA VAL A 16 8.22 14.59 -16.49
C VAL A 16 7.75 16.02 -16.25
N ASN A 17 7.17 16.35 -15.10
CA ASN A 17 6.87 17.75 -14.73
C ASN A 17 8.13 18.55 -14.35
N SER A 18 9.32 18.02 -14.61
CA SER A 18 10.61 18.65 -14.31
C SER A 18 11.11 19.75 -15.29
N PRO A 19 10.55 20.01 -16.50
CA PRO A 19 11.01 21.13 -17.29
C PRO A 19 10.28 22.42 -16.90
N SER A 20 11.08 23.44 -16.52
CA SER A 20 10.86 24.90 -16.55
C SER A 20 10.41 25.67 -15.30
N ILE A 21 9.97 25.05 -14.20
CA ILE A 21 10.11 25.72 -12.90
C ILE A 21 11.59 25.64 -12.54
N LYS A 22 12.23 26.81 -12.51
CA LYS A 22 13.68 26.95 -12.39
C LYS A 22 14.18 26.10 -11.22
N LYS A 23 15.39 25.54 -11.35
CA LYS A 23 16.20 24.97 -10.26
C LYS A 23 16.53 26.01 -9.15
N ASP A 24 15.71 27.04 -9.00
CA ASP A 24 15.79 28.21 -8.12
C ASP A 24 14.42 28.56 -7.50
N ASP A 25 13.44 27.64 -7.52
CA ASP A 25 12.14 27.89 -6.89
C ASP A 25 12.31 28.32 -5.43
N SER A 26 11.71 29.47 -5.07
CA SER A 26 11.90 30.10 -3.78
C SER A 26 11.41 29.25 -2.62
N HIS A 27 10.45 28.35 -2.82
CA HIS A 27 9.96 27.48 -1.76
C HIS A 27 11.03 26.50 -1.29
N CYS A 28 11.84 25.96 -2.21
CA CYS A 28 12.88 25.00 -1.86
C CYS A 28 14.09 25.64 -1.17
N LYS A 29 14.25 26.97 -1.21
CA LYS A 29 15.38 27.70 -0.58
C LYS A 29 15.40 27.61 0.96
N ILE A 30 14.32 27.12 1.58
CA ILE A 30 14.27 26.85 3.02
C ILE A 30 15.23 25.71 3.41
N ILE A 31 15.55 24.81 2.47
CA ILE A 31 16.51 23.73 2.69
C ILE A 31 17.93 24.32 2.67
N SER A 32 18.71 24.06 3.71
CA SER A 32 20.08 24.59 3.83
C SER A 32 20.98 24.03 2.74
N LYS A 33 21.86 24.89 2.19
CA LYS A 33 22.92 24.45 1.26
C LYS A 33 23.94 23.53 1.92
N ASP A 34 24.07 23.59 3.25
CA ASP A 34 24.98 22.75 4.02
C ASP A 34 24.40 21.34 4.26
N THR A 35 23.16 21.08 3.84
CA THR A 35 22.58 19.74 3.93
C THR A 35 23.35 18.77 3.04
N HIS A 36 23.81 17.67 3.63
CA HIS A 36 24.44 16.58 2.87
C HIS A 36 23.50 16.11 1.75
N GLU A 37 24.03 15.88 0.56
CA GLU A 37 23.23 15.52 -0.63
C GLU A 37 22.23 16.61 -1.07
N TYR A 38 22.53 17.88 -0.78
CA TYR A 38 21.70 19.05 -1.13
C TYR A 38 21.13 18.98 -2.54
N GLU A 39 21.94 18.71 -3.56
CA GLU A 39 21.47 18.66 -4.95
C GLU A 39 20.39 17.58 -5.17
N LYS A 40 20.55 16.40 -4.56
CA LYS A 40 19.57 15.30 -4.67
C LYS A 40 18.28 15.66 -3.94
N ILE A 41 18.38 16.32 -2.77
CA ILE A 41 17.22 16.76 -1.99
C ILE A 41 16.47 17.87 -2.71
N MET A 42 17.19 18.83 -3.28
CA MET A 42 16.59 19.90 -4.09
C MET A 42 15.87 19.32 -5.30
N ASN A 43 16.42 18.29 -5.95
CA ASN A 43 15.73 17.59 -7.02
C ASN A 43 14.40 16.97 -6.54
N VAL A 44 14.36 16.34 -5.36
CA VAL A 44 13.11 15.84 -4.76
C VAL A 44 12.15 17.01 -4.49
N CYS A 45 12.64 18.10 -3.90
CA CYS A 45 11.84 19.29 -3.62
C CYS A 45 11.21 19.85 -4.90
N TYR A 46 11.99 20.07 -5.96
CA TYR A 46 11.49 20.62 -7.22
C TYR A 46 10.41 19.73 -7.86
N LYS A 47 10.58 18.40 -7.82
CA LYS A 47 9.53 17.48 -8.32
C LYS A 47 8.22 17.63 -7.54
N VAL A 48 8.29 17.76 -6.21
CA VAL A 48 7.12 18.01 -5.35
C VAL A 48 6.47 19.35 -5.68
N VAL A 49 7.26 20.43 -5.72
CA VAL A 49 6.77 21.79 -6.03
C VAL A 49 6.08 21.82 -7.39
N ASN A 50 6.71 21.25 -8.42
CA ASN A 50 6.16 21.23 -9.78
C ASN A 50 4.87 20.43 -9.86
N PHE A 51 4.80 19.27 -9.21
CA PHE A 51 3.58 18.49 -9.13
C PHE A 51 2.43 19.32 -8.51
N LEU A 52 2.69 19.97 -7.38
CA LEU A 52 1.68 20.76 -6.67
C LEU A 52 1.23 21.98 -7.49
N ILE A 53 2.16 22.73 -8.09
CA ILE A 53 1.83 23.91 -8.90
C ILE A 53 1.07 23.49 -10.16
N ASN A 54 1.59 22.55 -10.95
CA ASN A 54 0.95 22.11 -12.19
C ASN A 54 -0.43 21.52 -11.95
N ASN A 55 -0.63 20.76 -10.86
CA ASN A 55 -1.95 20.23 -10.51
C ASN A 55 -2.93 21.35 -10.10
N SER A 56 -2.44 22.42 -9.48
CA SER A 56 -3.26 23.57 -9.09
C SER A 56 -3.75 24.38 -10.31
N GLU A 57 -3.00 24.37 -11.41
CA GLU A 57 -3.30 25.13 -12.63
C GLU A 57 -4.24 24.38 -13.59
N LYS A 58 -4.20 23.03 -13.58
CA LYS A 58 -5.01 22.18 -14.47
C LYS A 58 -6.52 22.24 -14.21
N LYS A 59 -6.96 22.58 -12.99
CA LYS A 59 -8.38 22.48 -12.60
C LYS A 59 -9.10 23.82 -12.55
N LYS A 60 -9.98 24.07 -13.54
CA LYS A 60 -10.76 25.33 -13.68
C LYS A 60 -11.84 25.58 -12.62
N LYS A 61 -12.29 24.56 -11.85
CA LYS A 61 -13.46 24.68 -10.95
C LYS A 61 -13.19 24.36 -9.48
N LYS A 62 -12.33 23.37 -9.17
CA LYS A 62 -11.90 23.07 -7.80
C LYS A 62 -10.49 22.50 -7.84
N LYS A 63 -9.53 23.23 -7.29
CA LYS A 63 -8.14 22.76 -7.17
C LYS A 63 -8.11 21.70 -6.08
N THR A 64 -7.98 20.43 -6.45
CA THR A 64 -7.87 19.31 -5.49
C THR A 64 -6.85 18.31 -5.97
N ILE A 65 -6.12 17.73 -5.02
CA ILE A 65 -5.33 16.52 -5.22
C ILE A 65 -6.21 15.36 -4.74
N SER A 66 -6.26 14.27 -5.49
CA SER A 66 -7.04 13.09 -5.04
C SER A 66 -6.37 12.47 -3.81
N CYS A 67 -7.15 11.83 -2.94
CA CYS A 67 -6.58 11.16 -1.77
C CYS A 67 -5.51 10.13 -2.17
N ILE A 68 -5.75 9.37 -3.25
CA ILE A 68 -4.80 8.35 -3.71
C ILE A 68 -3.50 8.97 -4.22
N HIS A 69 -3.55 10.03 -5.02
CA HIS A 69 -2.35 10.76 -5.45
C HIS A 69 -1.61 11.37 -4.27
N CYS A 70 -2.35 11.86 -3.28
CA CYS A 70 -1.74 12.38 -2.06
C CYS A 70 -0.95 11.31 -1.32
N LYS A 71 -1.54 10.12 -1.12
CA LYS A 71 -0.88 9.00 -0.45
C LYS A 71 0.32 8.49 -1.25
N LEU A 72 0.21 8.34 -2.57
CA LEU A 72 1.35 7.97 -3.40
C LEU A 72 2.48 9.00 -3.34
N LEU A 73 2.16 10.30 -3.38
CA LEU A 73 3.16 11.37 -3.22
C LEU A 73 3.87 11.28 -1.87
N ASN A 74 3.10 11.03 -0.80
CA ASN A 74 3.60 10.94 0.57
C ASN A 74 4.69 9.86 0.72
N TYR A 75 4.41 8.65 0.25
CA TYR A 75 5.36 7.53 0.32
C TYR A 75 6.50 7.68 -0.68
N TRP A 76 6.24 8.22 -1.87
CA TRP A 76 7.30 8.51 -2.84
C TRP A 76 8.31 9.50 -2.28
N VAL A 77 7.87 10.61 -1.68
CA VAL A 77 8.78 11.59 -1.07
C VAL A 77 9.66 10.94 0.00
N TYR A 78 9.05 10.13 0.88
CA TYR A 78 9.80 9.45 1.93
C TYR A 78 10.81 8.46 1.36
N GLU A 79 10.42 7.64 0.40
CA GLU A 79 11.32 6.68 -0.28
C GLU A 79 12.49 7.38 -0.96
N GLN A 80 12.24 8.49 -1.66
CA GLN A 80 13.31 9.24 -2.32
C GLN A 80 14.30 9.80 -1.30
N ILE A 81 13.83 10.43 -0.23
CA ILE A 81 14.71 10.98 0.82
C ILE A 81 15.47 9.85 1.51
N LYS A 82 14.79 8.77 1.88
CA LYS A 82 15.41 7.62 2.50
C LYS A 82 16.51 7.01 1.63
N SER A 83 16.27 6.86 0.32
CA SER A 83 17.26 6.33 -0.63
C SER A 83 18.51 7.22 -0.79
N ILE A 84 18.38 8.52 -0.55
CA ILE A 84 19.51 9.45 -0.55
C ILE A 84 20.39 9.22 0.69
N TYR A 85 19.78 8.90 1.83
CA TYR A 85 20.43 8.75 3.13
C TYR A 85 20.70 7.30 3.54
N ASP A 86 20.48 6.32 2.66
CA ASP A 86 20.42 4.87 2.96
C ASP A 86 21.75 4.23 3.44
N ALA A 87 22.69 5.03 3.97
CA ALA A 87 23.95 4.60 4.58
C ALA A 87 24.10 4.92 6.08
N VAL A 88 23.28 5.79 6.71
CA VAL A 88 23.46 6.15 8.14
C VAL A 88 22.12 6.43 8.85
N GLU A 89 22.00 6.05 10.12
CA GLU A 89 20.80 6.25 10.94
C GLU A 89 20.29 7.71 10.98
N ASN A 90 19.24 7.94 10.19
CA ASN A 90 17.87 8.35 10.56
C ASN A 90 17.57 9.69 11.27
N THR A 91 18.53 10.60 11.43
CA THR A 91 18.20 11.99 11.83
C THR A 91 17.92 12.89 10.62
N ASP A 92 18.74 12.80 9.58
CA ASP A 92 18.64 13.68 8.40
C ASP A 92 17.39 13.42 7.54
N THR A 93 16.95 12.15 7.43
CA THR A 93 15.73 11.81 6.67
C THR A 93 14.50 12.49 7.27
N ASN A 94 14.34 12.45 8.59
CA ASN A 94 13.20 13.04 9.29
C ASN A 94 13.20 14.58 9.17
N VAL A 95 14.38 15.19 9.30
CA VAL A 95 14.56 16.63 9.17
C VAL A 95 14.20 17.10 7.76
N VAL A 96 14.73 16.45 6.72
CA VAL A 96 14.44 16.78 5.33
C VAL A 96 12.98 16.54 4.98
N TYR A 97 12.39 15.43 5.45
CA TYR A 97 10.97 15.18 5.29
C TYR A 97 10.11 16.29 5.93
N GLY A 98 10.52 16.78 7.10
CA GLY A 98 9.94 17.94 7.79
C GLY A 98 10.00 19.23 6.96
N TYR A 99 11.13 19.53 6.33
CA TYR A 99 11.26 20.69 5.44
C TYR A 99 10.33 20.59 4.23
N ILE A 100 10.30 19.45 3.55
CA ILE A 100 9.42 19.24 2.39
C ILE A 100 7.94 19.30 2.80
N LYS A 101 7.59 18.79 3.99
CA LYS A 101 6.24 18.92 4.55
C LYS A 101 5.82 20.39 4.74
N ASN A 102 6.73 21.23 5.23
CA ASN A 102 6.47 22.66 5.38
C ASN A 102 6.25 23.33 4.02
N ILE A 103 7.16 23.08 3.07
CA ILE A 103 7.08 23.58 1.68
C ILE A 103 5.75 23.23 1.03
N MET A 104 5.35 21.96 1.13
CA MET A 104 4.07 21.49 0.60
C MET A 104 2.88 22.21 1.27
N SER A 105 2.94 22.45 2.57
CA SER A 105 1.89 23.16 3.30
C SER A 105 1.78 24.64 2.87
N ILE A 106 2.91 25.31 2.60
CA ILE A 106 2.95 26.67 2.05
C ILE A 106 2.26 26.70 0.68
N ILE A 107 2.65 25.81 -0.23
CA ILE A 107 2.10 25.77 -1.59
C ILE A 107 0.61 25.44 -1.60
N ILE A 108 0.16 24.50 -0.76
CA ILE A 108 -1.26 24.17 -0.63
C ILE A 108 -2.05 25.41 -0.21
N ARG A 109 -1.59 26.15 0.81
CA ARG A 109 -2.24 27.38 1.26
C ARG A 109 -2.31 28.43 0.16
N GLU A 110 -1.21 28.66 -0.55
CA GLU A 110 -1.09 29.72 -1.56
C GLU A 110 -1.82 29.40 -2.87
N LYS A 111 -1.71 28.16 -3.36
CA LYS A 111 -2.19 27.81 -4.71
C LYS A 111 -3.57 27.19 -4.70
N TYR A 112 -3.96 26.52 -3.63
CA TYR A 112 -5.24 25.80 -3.56
C TYR A 112 -6.31 26.56 -2.77
N HIS A 113 -5.94 27.61 -2.03
CA HIS A 113 -6.83 28.45 -1.22
C HIS A 113 -7.76 27.64 -0.30
N SER A 114 -7.26 26.50 0.20
CA SER A 114 -8.04 25.57 1.02
C SER A 114 -7.44 25.50 2.41
N ASN A 115 -8.29 25.71 3.42
CA ASN A 115 -8.01 25.38 4.82
C ASN A 115 -8.36 23.91 5.13
N ASP A 116 -9.11 23.26 4.25
CA ASP A 116 -9.51 21.87 4.39
C ASP A 116 -8.49 20.94 3.73
N GLN A 117 -8.09 19.91 4.47
CA GLN A 117 -7.12 18.84 4.22
C GLN A 117 -7.01 18.32 2.76
N LEU A 118 -6.39 19.08 1.85
CA LEU A 118 -6.33 18.68 0.43
C LEU A 118 -5.23 17.68 0.12
N CYS A 119 -4.06 17.83 0.75
CA CYS A 119 -3.00 16.84 0.76
C CYS A 119 -1.83 17.39 1.61
N HIS A 120 -1.43 16.68 2.66
CA HIS A 120 -0.24 17.01 3.44
C HIS A 120 0.66 15.78 3.53
N LEU A 121 1.96 16.02 3.69
CA LEU A 121 2.86 14.95 4.12
C LEU A 121 2.49 14.52 5.54
N ASP A 122 2.31 13.22 5.71
CA ASP A 122 1.97 12.56 6.96
C ASP A 122 3.24 12.44 7.80
N PRO A 123 3.32 13.16 8.94
CA PRO A 123 4.52 13.16 9.77
C PRO A 123 4.81 11.80 10.43
N GLN A 124 3.88 10.85 10.36
CA GLN A 124 4.08 9.51 10.93
C GLN A 124 4.80 8.55 9.98
N ILE A 125 4.83 8.83 8.67
CA ILE A 125 5.45 7.93 7.67
C ILE A 125 6.92 7.60 7.99
N PRO A 126 7.78 8.55 8.41
CA PRO A 126 9.17 8.22 8.71
C PRO A 126 9.36 7.26 9.89
N TYR A 127 8.34 7.11 10.74
CA TYR A 127 8.34 6.21 11.90
C TYR A 127 7.53 4.93 11.67
N ASP A 128 6.93 4.77 10.49
CA ASP A 128 6.05 3.65 10.17
C ASP A 128 6.85 2.50 9.56
N GLU A 129 7.12 1.45 10.33
CA GLU A 129 7.85 0.28 9.85
C GLU A 129 7.18 -0.42 8.65
N ASN A 130 5.87 -0.22 8.47
CA ASN A 130 5.10 -0.86 7.40
C ASN A 130 4.84 0.11 6.23
N TRP A 131 5.57 1.23 6.14
CA TRP A 131 5.37 2.23 5.10
C TRP A 131 5.44 1.66 3.67
N LYS A 132 6.33 0.69 3.40
CA LYS A 132 6.44 0.03 2.09
C LYS A 132 5.18 -0.75 1.73
N ALA A 133 4.68 -1.55 2.67
CA ALA A 133 3.44 -2.30 2.49
C ALA A 133 2.23 -1.36 2.28
N LYS A 134 2.19 -0.23 3.00
CA LYS A 134 1.13 0.79 2.80
C LYS A 134 1.26 1.48 1.45
N LYS A 135 2.47 1.81 1.00
CA LYS A 135 2.73 2.35 -0.35
C LYS A 135 2.17 1.40 -1.41
N GLU A 136 2.56 0.14 -1.36
CA GLU A 136 2.10 -0.89 -2.29
C GLU A 136 0.58 -1.10 -2.24
N PHE A 137 -0.04 -0.99 -1.05
CA PHE A 137 -1.50 -1.01 -0.90
C PHE A 137 -2.17 0.13 -1.70
N TYR A 138 -1.68 1.36 -1.59
CA TYR A 138 -2.22 2.48 -2.35
C TYR A 138 -1.95 2.35 -3.86
N GLU A 139 -0.82 1.79 -4.27
CA GLU A 139 -0.55 1.46 -5.68
C GLU A 139 -1.55 0.44 -6.20
N TYR A 140 -1.76 -0.65 -5.46
CA TYR A 140 -2.79 -1.64 -5.78
C TYR A 140 -4.17 -0.99 -5.92
N CYS A 141 -4.57 -0.15 -4.95
CA CYS A 141 -5.86 0.54 -5.00
C CYS A 141 -6.03 1.42 -6.23
N TYR A 142 -4.94 2.01 -6.73
CA TYR A 142 -4.96 2.88 -7.91
C TYR A 142 -4.92 2.10 -9.24
N ASP A 143 -4.36 0.89 -9.21
CA ASP A 143 -4.08 0.08 -10.39
C ASP A 143 -5.09 -1.05 -10.62
N LYS A 144 -5.83 -1.49 -9.58
CA LYS A 144 -6.70 -2.68 -9.62
C LYS A 144 -7.64 -2.71 -10.82
N ASP A 145 -8.23 -1.57 -11.20
CA ASP A 145 -9.18 -1.51 -12.31
C ASP A 145 -8.46 -1.64 -13.67
N VAL A 146 -7.28 -1.02 -13.81
CA VAL A 146 -6.44 -1.18 -15.01
C VAL A 146 -5.95 -2.60 -15.14
N VAL A 147 -5.59 -3.25 -14.03
CA VAL A 147 -5.15 -4.65 -13.99
C VAL A 147 -6.30 -5.58 -14.36
N LYS A 148 -7.49 -5.42 -13.76
CA LYS A 148 -8.70 -6.21 -14.09
C LYS A 148 -9.06 -6.10 -15.56
N ILE A 149 -9.14 -4.88 -16.08
CA ILE A 149 -9.44 -4.63 -17.48
C ILE A 149 -8.35 -5.26 -18.36
N SER A 150 -7.08 -5.05 -18.05
CA SER A 150 -5.98 -5.58 -18.86
C SER A 150 -5.97 -7.10 -18.89
N ASN A 151 -6.25 -7.78 -17.78
CA ASN A 151 -6.39 -9.24 -17.72
C ASN A 151 -7.49 -9.78 -18.66
N VAL A 152 -8.60 -9.06 -18.80
CA VAL A 152 -9.68 -9.43 -19.75
C VAL A 152 -9.22 -9.26 -21.20
N PHE A 153 -8.55 -8.15 -21.52
CA PHE A 153 -8.25 -7.78 -22.92
C PHE A 153 -6.95 -8.38 -23.48
N THR A 154 -5.97 -8.75 -22.66
CA THR A 154 -4.68 -9.25 -23.16
C THR A 154 -4.63 -10.76 -23.36
N GLY A 155 -5.73 -11.48 -23.05
CA GLY A 155 -5.70 -12.92 -22.88
C GLY A 155 -4.81 -13.35 -21.71
N SER A 156 -4.80 -14.65 -21.40
CA SER A 156 -3.98 -15.26 -20.33
C SER A 156 -2.46 -15.18 -20.55
N ALA A 157 -1.99 -14.48 -21.58
CA ALA A 157 -0.57 -14.39 -21.91
C ALA A 157 0.20 -13.30 -21.13
N CYS A 158 -0.50 -12.43 -20.38
CA CYS A 158 0.15 -11.29 -19.73
C CYS A 158 0.47 -11.53 -18.25
N THR A 159 1.61 -12.20 -18.01
CA THR A 159 2.08 -12.58 -16.66
C THR A 159 2.22 -11.41 -15.69
N GLN A 160 2.57 -10.20 -16.17
CA GLN A 160 2.71 -9.02 -15.30
C GLN A 160 1.41 -8.60 -14.61
N TYR A 161 0.25 -8.75 -15.26
CA TYR A 161 -1.04 -8.39 -14.68
C TYR A 161 -1.68 -9.58 -13.95
N GLN A 162 -1.34 -10.80 -14.34
CA GLN A 162 -1.74 -12.01 -13.63
C GLN A 162 -1.08 -12.06 -12.26
N ASN A 163 0.22 -11.79 -12.18
CA ASN A 163 0.99 -11.88 -10.94
C ASN A 163 1.16 -10.51 -10.28
N TYR A 164 0.40 -9.49 -10.68
CA TYR A 164 0.55 -8.12 -10.20
C TYR A 164 0.54 -8.03 -8.66
N LEU A 165 -0.40 -8.74 -8.02
CA LEU A 165 -0.47 -8.79 -6.55
C LEU A 165 0.72 -9.51 -5.91
N GLU A 166 1.25 -10.55 -6.54
CA GLU A 166 2.42 -11.30 -6.06
C GLU A 166 3.71 -10.48 -6.20
N GLN A 167 3.75 -9.57 -7.18
CA GLN A 167 4.85 -8.61 -7.37
C GLN A 167 4.87 -7.52 -6.29
N LYS A 168 3.77 -7.30 -5.55
CA LYS A 168 3.70 -6.41 -4.37
C LYS A 168 4.14 -7.16 -3.12
N THR A 169 5.44 -7.44 -3.04
CA THR A 169 6.01 -8.37 -2.06
C THR A 169 5.85 -7.90 -0.62
N GLU A 170 5.99 -6.59 -0.37
CA GLU A 170 5.87 -6.02 0.98
C GLU A 170 4.41 -6.02 1.46
N LEU A 171 3.48 -5.72 0.57
CA LEU A 171 2.04 -5.81 0.80
C LEU A 171 1.63 -7.25 1.08
N TYR A 172 2.05 -8.19 0.24
CA TYR A 172 1.72 -9.60 0.39
C TYR A 172 2.25 -10.15 1.72
N LYS A 173 3.49 -9.81 2.09
CA LYS A 173 4.13 -10.24 3.34
C LYS A 173 3.49 -9.63 4.59
N ASN A 174 3.03 -8.38 4.52
CA ASN A 174 2.54 -7.63 5.68
C ASN A 174 1.03 -7.36 5.63
N PHE A 175 0.27 -8.11 4.84
CA PHE A 175 -1.13 -7.81 4.57
C PHE A 175 -2.01 -7.79 5.83
N GLU A 176 -1.76 -8.67 6.81
CA GLU A 176 -2.49 -8.69 8.09
C GLU A 176 -2.33 -7.40 8.89
N LYS A 177 -1.14 -6.77 8.81
CA LYS A 177 -0.88 -5.46 9.42
C LYS A 177 -1.66 -4.36 8.70
N ILE A 178 -1.80 -4.44 7.38
CA ILE A 178 -2.63 -3.52 6.59
C ILE A 178 -4.12 -3.65 6.95
N LEU A 179 -4.60 -4.89 7.16
CA LEU A 179 -5.97 -5.15 7.58
C LEU A 179 -6.30 -4.61 8.98
N SER A 180 -5.35 -4.72 9.91
CA SER A 180 -5.52 -4.34 11.31
C SER A 180 -5.22 -2.86 11.58
N ASP A 181 -4.65 -2.13 10.62
CA ASP A 181 -4.35 -0.70 10.77
C ASP A 181 -5.64 0.15 10.73
N THR A 182 -6.14 0.47 11.92
CA THR A 182 -7.31 1.34 12.12
C THR A 182 -7.07 2.79 11.71
N LYS A 183 -5.81 3.22 11.57
CA LYS A 183 -5.41 4.57 11.14
C LYS A 183 -5.20 4.67 9.63
N LEU A 184 -5.25 3.54 8.90
CA LEU A 184 -5.09 3.52 7.46
C LEU A 184 -6.22 4.30 6.78
N ASN A 185 -5.86 5.38 6.09
CA ASN A 185 -6.82 6.17 5.35
C ASN A 185 -7.30 5.39 4.12
N LYS A 186 -8.60 5.06 4.09
CA LYS A 186 -9.19 4.23 3.04
C LYS A 186 -9.50 4.97 1.73
N CYS A 187 -9.06 6.23 1.60
CA CYS A 187 -9.30 7.11 0.45
C CYS A 187 -10.67 6.89 -0.19
N THR A 188 -11.73 7.42 0.42
CA THR A 188 -13.07 7.29 -0.14
C THR A 188 -13.17 8.12 -1.42
N TYR A 189 -13.22 7.46 -2.57
CA TYR A 189 -13.55 8.11 -3.83
C TYR A 189 -14.99 8.64 -3.77
N SER A 190 -15.22 9.84 -4.29
CA SER A 190 -16.57 10.38 -4.46
C SER A 190 -17.37 9.49 -5.42
N LYS A 191 -18.70 9.46 -5.19
CA LYS A 191 -19.68 8.66 -5.94
C LYS A 191 -19.46 8.80 -7.47
N GLY A 192 -18.91 7.75 -8.10
CA GLY A 192 -18.63 7.71 -9.55
C GLY A 192 -17.26 7.12 -9.93
N GLU A 193 -16.28 7.11 -9.03
CA GLU A 193 -14.93 6.58 -9.27
C GLU A 193 -14.69 5.31 -8.43
N GLY A 194 -15.25 4.17 -8.83
CA GLY A 194 -14.88 2.85 -8.31
C GLY A 194 -15.13 2.59 -6.81
N ALA A 195 -14.94 1.34 -6.40
CA ALA A 195 -15.07 0.94 -4.99
C ALA A 195 -13.93 1.56 -4.16
N LYS A 196 -14.28 2.02 -2.94
CA LYS A 196 -13.35 2.52 -1.90
C LYS A 196 -12.06 1.70 -1.85
N CYS A 197 -10.94 2.33 -1.51
CA CYS A 197 -9.69 1.63 -1.22
C CYS A 197 -9.83 0.92 0.15
N ASP A 198 -10.60 -0.17 0.15
CA ASP A 198 -10.89 -0.97 1.33
C ASP A 198 -9.96 -2.19 1.37
N PRO A 199 -9.13 -2.35 2.41
CA PRO A 199 -8.27 -3.52 2.60
C PRO A 199 -9.02 -4.86 2.53
N LYS A 200 -10.33 -4.89 2.85
CA LYS A 200 -11.14 -6.12 2.74
C LYS A 200 -11.29 -6.60 1.29
N VAL A 201 -11.39 -5.68 0.33
CA VAL A 201 -11.45 -6.03 -1.11
C VAL A 201 -10.15 -6.70 -1.53
N LEU A 202 -9.02 -6.20 -1.03
CA LEU A 202 -7.72 -6.82 -1.25
C LEU A 202 -7.64 -8.22 -0.61
N LEU A 203 -8.18 -8.41 0.60
CA LEU A 203 -8.23 -9.74 1.26
C LEU A 203 -8.97 -10.76 0.41
N GLU A 204 -10.16 -10.40 -0.07
CA GLU A 204 -10.98 -11.27 -0.93
C GLU A 204 -10.22 -11.67 -2.20
N GLU A 205 -9.52 -10.73 -2.84
CA GLU A 205 -8.72 -11.01 -4.03
C GLU A 205 -7.49 -11.90 -3.73
N LEU A 206 -6.84 -11.72 -2.58
CA LEU A 206 -5.71 -12.55 -2.14
C LEU A 206 -6.15 -13.99 -1.81
N ILE A 207 -7.28 -14.16 -1.11
CA ILE A 207 -7.85 -15.48 -0.81
C ILE A 207 -8.14 -16.23 -2.11
N ARG A 208 -8.87 -15.58 -3.03
CA ARG A 208 -9.25 -16.19 -4.31
C ARG A 208 -8.03 -16.66 -5.10
N LYS A 209 -6.98 -15.83 -5.19
CA LYS A 209 -5.72 -16.21 -5.87
C LYS A 209 -5.05 -17.42 -5.23
N LYS A 210 -5.03 -17.50 -3.90
CA LYS A 210 -4.46 -18.63 -3.18
C LYS A 210 -5.23 -19.92 -3.48
N GLU A 211 -6.56 -19.86 -3.48
CA GLU A 211 -7.41 -20.99 -3.86
C GLU A 211 -7.21 -21.43 -5.32
N GLU A 212 -7.09 -20.49 -6.25
CA GLU A 212 -6.78 -20.76 -7.67
C GLU A 212 -5.42 -21.46 -7.83
N SER A 213 -4.38 -20.98 -7.12
CA SER A 213 -3.05 -21.61 -7.14
C SER A 213 -3.02 -23.02 -6.53
N ALA A 214 -3.90 -23.29 -5.56
CA ALA A 214 -4.04 -24.60 -4.94
C ALA A 214 -4.77 -25.60 -5.86
N LYS A 215 -5.78 -25.14 -6.60
CA LYS A 215 -6.51 -25.95 -7.59
C LYS A 215 -5.63 -26.30 -8.80
N GLY A 216 -4.81 -25.37 -9.29
CA GLY A 216 -3.85 -25.64 -10.38
C GLY A 216 -2.77 -26.65 -10.01
N HIS A 217 -2.45 -26.83 -8.72
CA HIS A 217 -1.57 -27.90 -8.24
C HIS A 217 -2.29 -29.26 -8.11
N GLN A 218 -3.61 -29.28 -7.94
CA GLN A 218 -4.40 -30.52 -7.94
C GLN A 218 -4.61 -31.05 -9.37
N ASP A 219 -4.91 -30.17 -10.32
CA ASP A 219 -5.08 -30.57 -11.73
C ASP A 219 -3.76 -31.07 -12.38
N ALA A 220 -2.60 -30.60 -11.91
CA ALA A 220 -1.29 -31.12 -12.31
C ALA A 220 -0.85 -32.38 -11.54
N SER A 221 -1.48 -32.66 -10.39
CA SER A 221 -1.18 -33.82 -9.52
C SER A 221 -2.13 -35.00 -9.71
N GLU A 222 -3.25 -34.84 -10.42
CA GLU A 222 -4.19 -35.94 -10.68
C GLU A 222 -3.71 -36.98 -11.70
N GLN A 223 -2.44 -36.91 -12.14
CA GLN A 223 -1.81 -38.04 -12.82
C GLN A 223 -0.96 -38.96 -11.94
N ASN A 224 -0.83 -38.76 -10.62
CA ASN A 224 -0.21 -39.78 -9.76
C ASN A 224 -0.79 -39.84 -8.32
N LEU A 225 -1.65 -40.85 -8.15
CA LEU A 225 -2.00 -41.63 -6.95
C LEU A 225 -1.44 -41.24 -5.56
N THR A 226 -2.40 -41.09 -4.63
CA THR A 226 -2.43 -41.53 -3.21
C THR A 226 -1.36 -41.03 -2.23
N GLY A 227 -1.81 -40.26 -1.23
CA GLY A 227 -1.11 -40.07 0.04
C GLY A 227 -1.54 -38.81 0.76
N GLY A 228 -2.40 -38.95 1.76
CA GLY A 228 -3.06 -37.83 2.44
C GLY A 228 -2.10 -36.88 3.17
N SER A 229 -2.45 -35.60 3.17
CA SER A 229 -2.03 -34.67 4.22
C SER A 229 -3.04 -33.51 4.32
N SER A 230 -3.86 -33.54 5.36
CA SER A 230 -4.71 -32.44 5.78
C SER A 230 -3.90 -31.51 6.70
N ILE A 231 -3.56 -30.32 6.22
CA ILE A 231 -3.01 -29.27 7.07
C ILE A 231 -4.17 -28.41 7.57
N SER A 232 -4.64 -28.73 8.78
CA SER A 232 -5.61 -27.94 9.54
C SER A 232 -4.91 -26.74 10.16
N PHE A 233 -5.22 -25.52 9.72
CA PHE A 233 -4.70 -24.29 10.32
C PHE A 233 -5.79 -23.24 10.49
N LEU A 234 -6.80 -23.55 11.30
CA LEU A 234 -7.59 -22.57 12.05
C LEU A 234 -8.07 -23.28 13.33
N GLY A 235 -7.44 -22.98 14.46
CA GLY A 235 -7.86 -23.45 15.78
C GLY A 235 -9.18 -22.82 16.20
N LEU A 236 -10.28 -23.32 15.65
CA LEU A 236 -11.64 -23.07 16.10
C LEU A 236 -12.22 -24.41 16.58
N PRO A 237 -12.83 -24.49 17.77
CA PRO A 237 -13.38 -25.74 18.27
C PRO A 237 -14.58 -26.15 17.43
N ASP A 238 -14.51 -27.36 16.89
CA ASP A 238 -15.55 -27.96 16.07
C ASP A 238 -16.77 -28.28 16.93
N LYS A 239 -17.91 -27.67 16.61
CA LYS A 239 -19.20 -27.93 17.25
C LYS A 239 -20.12 -28.57 16.23
N ARG A 240 -20.17 -29.90 16.24
CA ARG A 240 -21.24 -30.82 15.82
C ARG A 240 -20.64 -32.23 16.00
N THR A 241 -21.21 -33.15 16.76
CA THR A 241 -22.56 -33.70 16.63
C THR A 241 -23.03 -34.32 17.95
N ALA A 242 -24.29 -34.06 18.32
CA ALA A 242 -25.03 -34.86 19.27
C ALA A 242 -25.44 -36.18 18.63
N SER A 243 -25.26 -37.29 19.35
CA SER A 243 -25.92 -38.57 19.08
C SER A 243 -25.92 -39.40 20.37
N THR A 244 -27.10 -39.51 20.97
CA THR A 244 -27.47 -40.44 22.05
C THR A 244 -27.32 -41.91 21.64
N ALA A 245 -26.72 -42.73 22.52
CA ALA A 245 -27.09 -44.12 22.75
C ALA A 245 -26.50 -44.60 24.09
N ALA A 246 -27.22 -45.47 24.78
CA ALA A 246 -27.14 -45.71 26.21
C ALA A 246 -26.16 -46.83 26.64
N SER A 247 -25.67 -46.66 27.87
CA SER A 247 -25.45 -47.66 28.94
C SER A 247 -24.67 -48.95 28.67
N VAL A 248 -23.55 -49.13 29.38
CA VAL A 248 -23.31 -50.30 30.26
C VAL A 248 -22.57 -49.82 31.52
N ALA A 249 -23.07 -50.22 32.68
CA ALA A 249 -22.51 -50.00 34.00
C ALA A 249 -21.26 -50.86 34.26
N GLY A 250 -20.32 -50.39 35.07
CA GLY A 250 -19.25 -51.28 35.55
C GLY A 250 -18.11 -50.63 36.33
N VAL A 251 -18.35 -50.45 37.63
CA VAL A 251 -17.39 -50.63 38.73
C VAL A 251 -16.29 -49.56 38.95
N SER A 252 -16.50 -48.81 40.04
CA SER A 252 -15.54 -48.12 40.90
C SER A 252 -14.19 -48.82 41.06
N LEU A 253 -13.12 -48.03 41.21
CA LEU A 253 -12.21 -48.18 42.35
C LEU A 253 -11.47 -46.87 42.65
N LEU A 254 -11.58 -46.51 43.92
CA LEU A 254 -10.93 -45.44 44.66
C LEU A 254 -9.39 -45.49 44.62
N GLY A 255 -8.79 -44.31 44.86
CA GLY A 255 -7.45 -44.15 45.43
C GLY A 255 -6.51 -43.39 44.51
N LEU A 256 -5.74 -42.38 44.91
CA LEU A 256 -5.36 -41.91 46.24
C LEU A 256 -4.75 -40.49 46.10
N ALA A 257 -4.97 -39.68 47.14
CA ALA A 257 -4.01 -38.77 47.82
C ALA A 257 -3.17 -37.79 46.96
N LEU A 258 -3.35 -36.46 47.06
CA LEU A 258 -3.08 -35.49 48.14
C LEU A 258 -1.73 -34.76 47.97
N TYR A 259 -1.79 -33.42 48.09
CA TYR A 259 -0.74 -32.47 48.52
C TYR A 259 0.50 -32.33 47.60
N ARG A 260 0.97 -31.15 47.18
CA ARG A 260 1.05 -29.80 47.78
C ARG A 260 0.86 -28.73 46.70
#